data_AF-A0A853PS18-F1
#
_entry.id   AF-A0A853PS18-F1
#
_cell.length_a   1.000
_cell.length_b   1.000
_cell.length_c   1.000
_cell.angle_alpha   90.00
_cell.angle_beta   90.00
_cell.angle_gamma   90.00
#
_symmetry.space_group_name_H-M   'P 1'
#
loop_
_entity.id
_entity.type
_entity.pdbx_description
1 polymer ?
#
loop_
_entity_poly.entity_id
_entity_poly.type
_entity_poly.pdbx_seq_one_letter_code
_entity_poly.pdbx_strand_id
1 'polypeptide(L)'
;MMVAVLLGALSLGACVDNDESASVEAVRNAKAKQLESVANMNNANADAKKAITAAEVAIKEAEAAYKKAQAEFEQAKADQQKILLEKAQAALEAELEAAKINAEAELNNAKAALESAKAALIAALDQVDQANKTRIKTLLGKANELLATINDDRQSLIDAKDQLARLKAGLVSVELSNQQTIAKEEKNKAVAQALIAEYEKYSTKDKADAEKAAQEANAKLTALNQISSEKNTANENALQAFREAYNNLNGSLYVRTLQQAGPSYYDTEDIRGEVVNYTNDDSTNGTVWPQSYTKYTANLDRINEAITNQTRYLSVSKAALADANKALTDAKASDTYKNLTKAVTDAQKKFDDAKTEADKNTALSELRIAEDNLSAYIQPLETAVEEATTGVTESEESLKYWNNVLANVSGDNATAYATLITAMDNAVKAQVETQIAYDKANYNYSVQSTLASTLQNVADGLADYDQLILAQKQAIAAADENIANAASVVSKEQAIANQEKTIADLENSLAVNEPIYNDYLAQIKALVGDSAE
;
A
#
# COMPACT_ATOMS: atom_id res chain seq x y z
N MET A 1 17.49 30.22 -102.28
CA MET A 1 17.45 31.55 -101.64
C MET A 1 17.15 31.33 -100.18
N MET A 2 18.15 31.52 -99.31
CA MET A 2 18.16 31.71 -97.84
C MET A 2 17.32 30.76 -96.94
N VAL A 3 17.76 30.20 -95.81
CA VAL A 3 18.94 30.32 -94.93
C VAL A 3 18.95 29.05 -94.04
N ALA A 4 20.14 28.71 -93.55
CA ALA A 4 20.57 27.44 -92.98
C ALA A 4 19.92 26.98 -91.67
N VAL A 5 19.88 25.65 -91.55
CA VAL A 5 19.79 24.82 -90.35
C VAL A 5 21.03 25.02 -89.47
N LEU A 6 20.85 25.21 -88.16
CA LEU A 6 21.88 24.92 -87.16
C LEU A 6 21.27 24.54 -85.80
N LEU A 7 21.88 23.52 -85.21
CA LEU A 7 21.51 22.82 -83.99
C LEU A 7 21.49 23.73 -82.74
N GLY A 8 20.55 23.46 -81.85
CA GLY A 8 20.51 23.94 -80.47
C GLY A 8 20.05 22.81 -79.55
N ALA A 9 20.91 22.47 -78.59
CA ALA A 9 20.87 21.28 -77.74
C ALA A 9 19.69 21.20 -76.77
N LEU A 10 19.38 19.95 -76.40
CA LEU A 10 18.66 19.56 -75.19
C LEU A 10 19.12 20.37 -73.96
N SER A 11 18.19 21.06 -73.33
CA SER A 11 18.20 21.22 -71.88
C SER A 11 16.90 20.63 -71.34
N LEU A 12 16.97 19.32 -71.07
CA LEU A 12 16.17 18.66 -70.05
C LEU A 12 16.36 19.43 -68.75
N GLY A 13 15.29 20.07 -68.29
CA GLY A 13 15.26 20.85 -67.06
C GLY A 13 13.83 21.24 -66.73
N ALA A 14 12.87 20.37 -67.02
CA ALA A 14 11.64 20.38 -66.23
C ALA A 14 12.03 19.81 -64.87
N CYS A 15 12.22 20.70 -63.88
CA CYS A 15 11.85 20.32 -62.53
C CYS A 15 10.40 19.86 -62.63
N VAL A 16 10.20 18.55 -62.64
CA VAL A 16 8.98 18.00 -62.07
C VAL A 16 9.06 18.45 -60.62
N ASP A 17 8.29 19.48 -60.25
CA ASP A 17 8.07 19.76 -58.84
C ASP A 17 7.58 18.44 -58.25
N ASN A 18 8.42 17.85 -57.42
CA ASN A 18 8.16 16.61 -56.73
C ASN A 18 7.29 16.86 -55.50
N ASP A 19 6.51 17.95 -55.54
CA ASP A 19 5.54 18.31 -54.53
C ASP A 19 4.29 17.48 -54.78
N GLU A 20 4.06 16.55 -53.87
CA GLU A 20 2.80 15.83 -53.79
C GLU A 20 1.63 16.81 -53.80
N SER A 21 0.60 16.52 -54.58
CA SER A 21 -0.61 17.34 -54.55
C SER A 21 -1.15 17.42 -53.11
N ALA A 22 -1.64 18.59 -52.69
CA ALA A 22 -2.13 18.84 -51.33
C ALA A 22 -3.16 17.79 -50.82
N SER A 23 -3.88 17.13 -51.72
CA SER A 23 -4.78 16.00 -51.41
C SER A 23 -4.05 14.73 -50.97
N VAL A 24 -2.90 14.41 -51.58
CA VAL A 24 -2.05 13.26 -51.24
C VAL A 24 -1.35 13.50 -49.90
N GLU A 25 -0.87 14.71 -49.66
CA GLU A 25 -0.28 15.11 -48.37
C GLU A 25 -1.31 15.06 -47.24
N ALA A 26 -2.54 15.53 -47.47
CA ALA A 26 -3.63 15.46 -46.50
C ALA A 26 -4.02 14.01 -46.14
N VAL A 27 -4.10 13.11 -47.13
CA VAL A 27 -4.39 11.68 -46.90
C VAL A 27 -3.24 11.01 -46.13
N ARG A 28 -1.98 11.31 -46.47
CA ARG A 28 -0.81 10.80 -45.75
C ARG A 28 -0.82 11.25 -44.28
N ASN A 29 -1.07 12.53 -44.03
CA ASN A 29 -1.12 13.09 -42.68
C ASN A 29 -2.29 12.50 -41.86
N ALA A 30 -3.45 12.25 -42.49
CA ALA A 30 -4.57 11.58 -41.84
C ALA A 30 -4.21 10.12 -41.47
N LYS A 31 -3.60 9.36 -42.38
CA LYS A 31 -3.14 7.98 -42.10
C LYS A 31 -2.08 7.93 -41.00
N ALA A 32 -1.14 8.88 -40.98
CA ALA A 32 -0.14 8.99 -39.92
C ALA A 32 -0.81 9.17 -38.55
N LYS A 33 -1.80 10.06 -38.44
CA LYS A 33 -2.58 10.27 -37.20
C LYS A 33 -3.39 9.05 -36.77
N GLN A 34 -3.92 8.28 -37.72
CA GLN A 34 -4.63 7.01 -37.43
C GLN A 34 -3.68 5.97 -36.86
N LEU A 35 -2.53 5.75 -37.50
CA LEU A 35 -1.50 4.81 -37.03
C LEU A 35 -0.94 5.21 -35.67
N GLU A 36 -0.72 6.52 -35.46
CA GLU A 36 -0.32 7.08 -34.17
C GLU A 36 -1.38 6.81 -33.09
N SER A 37 -2.66 7.00 -33.40
CA SER A 37 -3.76 6.73 -32.45
C SER A 37 -3.85 5.25 -32.08
N VAL A 38 -3.73 4.33 -33.06
CA VAL A 38 -3.70 2.87 -32.80
C VAL A 38 -2.47 2.47 -31.99
N ALA A 39 -1.32 3.11 -32.22
CA ALA A 39 -0.12 2.91 -31.40
C ALA A 39 -0.33 3.41 -29.96
N ASN A 40 -0.96 4.57 -29.78
CA ASN A 40 -1.27 5.12 -28.47
C ASN A 40 -2.27 4.25 -27.70
N MET A 41 -3.27 3.66 -28.37
CA MET A 41 -4.17 2.67 -27.74
C MET A 41 -3.43 1.41 -27.26
N ASN A 42 -2.47 0.90 -28.06
CA ASN A 42 -1.62 -0.22 -27.65
C ASN A 42 -0.74 0.14 -26.45
N ASN A 43 -0.13 1.32 -26.48
CA ASN A 43 0.73 1.81 -25.40
C ASN A 43 -0.05 1.98 -24.10
N ALA A 44 -1.22 2.62 -24.15
CA ALA A 44 -2.08 2.78 -22.98
C ALA A 44 -2.51 1.43 -22.39
N ASN A 45 -2.88 0.44 -23.22
CA ASN A 45 -3.18 -0.90 -22.74
C ASN A 45 -1.95 -1.60 -22.14
N ALA A 46 -0.76 -1.40 -22.71
CA ALA A 46 0.48 -1.95 -22.19
C ALA A 46 0.86 -1.30 -20.84
N ASP A 47 0.64 0.00 -20.68
CA ASP A 47 0.91 0.72 -19.43
C ASP A 47 -0.07 0.30 -18.33
N ALA A 48 -1.35 0.11 -18.66
CA ALA A 48 -2.31 -0.53 -17.75
C ALA A 48 -1.82 -1.91 -17.30
N LYS A 49 -1.37 -2.77 -18.22
CA LYS A 49 -0.82 -4.10 -17.87
C LYS A 49 0.42 -4.01 -16.97
N LYS A 50 1.32 -3.06 -17.23
CA LYS A 50 2.51 -2.84 -16.41
C LYS A 50 2.14 -2.41 -14.99
N ALA A 51 1.16 -1.53 -14.83
CA ALA A 51 0.66 -1.09 -13.53
C ALA A 51 0.21 -2.29 -12.69
N ILE A 52 -0.59 -3.19 -13.28
CA ILE A 52 -1.06 -4.40 -12.61
C ILE A 52 0.10 -5.31 -12.24
N THR A 53 1.01 -5.57 -13.18
CA THR A 53 2.16 -6.44 -12.93
C THR A 53 3.05 -5.89 -11.81
N ALA A 54 3.27 -4.58 -11.76
CA ALA A 54 4.05 -3.94 -10.71
C ALA A 54 3.38 -4.09 -9.33
N ALA A 55 2.05 -3.92 -9.27
CA ALA A 55 1.28 -4.12 -8.05
C ALA A 55 1.33 -5.57 -7.55
N GLU A 56 1.20 -6.55 -8.45
CA GLU A 56 1.32 -7.97 -8.12
C GLU A 56 2.69 -8.31 -7.55
N VAL A 57 3.76 -7.76 -8.14
CA VAL A 57 5.13 -7.94 -7.63
C VAL A 57 5.24 -7.35 -6.22
N ALA A 58 4.75 -6.12 -6.01
CA ALA A 58 4.79 -5.47 -4.71
C ALA A 58 4.01 -6.25 -3.64
N ILE A 59 2.80 -6.72 -3.95
CA ILE A 59 1.99 -7.57 -3.06
C ILE A 59 2.74 -8.85 -2.70
N LYS A 60 3.36 -9.51 -3.68
CA LYS A 60 4.11 -10.75 -3.47
C LYS A 60 5.37 -10.54 -2.62
N GLU A 61 6.06 -9.43 -2.82
CA GLU A 61 7.24 -9.04 -2.02
C GLU A 61 6.83 -8.77 -0.56
N ALA A 62 5.76 -8.01 -0.35
CA ALA A 62 5.20 -7.71 0.97
C ALA A 62 4.78 -9.00 1.70
N GLU A 63 4.06 -9.90 1.03
CA GLU A 63 3.69 -11.22 1.57
C GLU A 63 4.92 -12.05 1.97
N ALA A 64 5.97 -12.04 1.13
CA ALA A 64 7.18 -12.80 1.40
C ALA A 64 7.93 -12.25 2.63
N ALA A 65 7.99 -10.93 2.78
CA ALA A 65 8.57 -10.28 3.95
C ALA A 65 7.80 -10.64 5.22
N TYR A 66 6.47 -10.59 5.18
CA TYR A 66 5.62 -10.98 6.31
C TYR A 66 5.78 -12.47 6.67
N LYS A 67 5.76 -13.38 5.69
CA LYS A 67 5.97 -14.83 5.92
C LYS A 67 7.32 -15.12 6.57
N LYS A 68 8.37 -14.39 6.17
CA LYS A 68 9.69 -14.51 6.79
C LYS A 68 9.65 -14.09 8.26
N ALA A 69 9.03 -12.95 8.57
CA ALA A 69 8.88 -12.48 9.94
C ALA A 69 8.05 -13.45 10.81
N GLN A 70 6.99 -14.04 10.22
CA GLN A 70 6.17 -15.06 10.89
C GLN A 70 6.96 -16.33 11.20
N ALA A 71 7.74 -16.84 10.24
CA ALA A 71 8.58 -18.02 10.45
C ALA A 71 9.66 -17.78 11.51
N GLU A 72 10.29 -16.60 11.48
CA GLU A 72 11.28 -16.19 12.50
C GLU A 72 10.63 -16.15 13.90
N PHE A 73 9.41 -15.60 14.02
CA PHE A 73 8.64 -15.57 15.27
C PHE A 73 8.31 -16.97 15.81
N GLU A 74 7.82 -17.87 14.95
CA GLU A 74 7.51 -19.25 15.36
C GLU A 74 8.76 -20.00 15.86
N GLN A 75 9.92 -19.65 15.32
CA GLN A 75 11.19 -20.31 15.63
C GLN A 75 11.79 -19.87 16.98
N ALA A 76 11.65 -18.60 17.40
CA ALA A 76 12.25 -18.14 18.66
C ALA A 76 11.25 -17.88 19.80
N LYS A 77 9.94 -17.76 19.53
CA LYS A 77 8.86 -17.58 20.54
C LYS A 77 9.19 -16.57 21.65
N ALA A 78 9.97 -15.54 21.33
CA ALA A 78 10.41 -14.52 22.29
C ALA A 78 9.59 -13.24 22.11
N ASP A 79 9.33 -12.51 23.20
CA ASP A 79 8.54 -11.27 23.18
C ASP A 79 9.12 -10.20 22.23
N GLN A 80 10.45 -10.19 22.06
CA GLN A 80 11.14 -9.29 21.13
C GLN A 80 10.80 -9.60 19.66
N GLN A 81 10.53 -10.87 19.32
CA GLN A 81 10.07 -11.24 17.99
C GLN A 81 8.57 -11.02 17.79
N LYS A 82 7.76 -10.98 18.86
CA LYS A 82 6.35 -10.59 18.76
C LYS A 82 6.23 -9.15 18.24
N ILE A 83 7.06 -8.24 18.76
CA ILE A 83 7.13 -6.85 18.29
C ILE A 83 7.57 -6.78 16.82
N LEU A 84 8.52 -7.63 16.39
CA LEU A 84 8.95 -7.68 15.00
C LEU A 84 7.84 -8.20 14.08
N LEU A 85 7.05 -9.17 14.54
CA LEU A 85 5.90 -9.68 13.78
C LEU A 85 4.80 -8.62 13.65
N GLU A 86 4.47 -7.90 14.72
CA GLU A 86 3.49 -6.80 14.70
C GLU A 86 3.96 -5.66 13.77
N LYS A 87 5.27 -5.33 13.78
CA LYS A 87 5.85 -4.38 12.82
C LYS A 87 5.78 -4.88 11.39
N ALA A 88 6.05 -6.15 11.15
CA ALA A 88 5.94 -6.76 9.82
C ALA A 88 4.48 -6.79 9.34
N GLN A 89 3.52 -6.98 10.25
CA GLN A 89 2.09 -6.94 9.96
C GLN A 89 1.65 -5.52 9.56
N ALA A 90 2.07 -4.49 10.31
CA ALA A 90 1.81 -3.09 9.97
C ALA A 90 2.50 -2.66 8.67
N ALA A 91 3.73 -3.16 8.41
CA ALA A 91 4.44 -2.91 7.16
C ALA A 91 3.73 -3.56 5.97
N LEU A 92 3.29 -4.82 6.11
CA LEU A 92 2.49 -5.52 5.10
C LEU A 92 1.23 -4.72 4.77
N GLU A 93 0.47 -4.30 5.77
CA GLU A 93 -0.75 -3.52 5.56
C GLU A 93 -0.47 -2.20 4.80
N ALA A 94 0.58 -1.47 5.16
CA ALA A 94 0.96 -0.24 4.49
C ALA A 94 1.44 -0.45 3.04
N GLU A 95 2.19 -1.53 2.78
CA GLU A 95 2.69 -1.89 1.45
C GLU A 95 1.58 -2.39 0.53
N LEU A 96 0.67 -3.23 1.03
CA LEU A 96 -0.52 -3.67 0.30
C LEU A 96 -1.40 -2.48 -0.11
N GLU A 97 -1.64 -1.57 0.83
CA GLU A 97 -2.40 -0.34 0.57
C GLU A 97 -1.72 0.52 -0.50
N ALA A 98 -0.40 0.75 -0.38
CA ALA A 98 0.37 1.49 -1.37
C ALA A 98 0.36 0.85 -2.76
N ALA A 99 0.50 -0.49 -2.83
CA ALA A 99 0.45 -1.22 -4.08
C ALA A 99 -0.89 -1.05 -4.79
N LYS A 100 -2.00 -1.16 -4.04
CA LYS A 100 -3.36 -0.98 -4.57
C LYS A 100 -3.57 0.42 -5.11
N ILE A 101 -3.24 1.45 -4.34
CA ILE A 101 -3.43 2.86 -4.72
C ILE A 101 -2.61 3.22 -5.96
N ASN A 102 -1.34 2.84 -5.98
CA ASN A 102 -0.48 3.11 -7.14
C ASN A 102 -1.03 2.44 -8.40
N ALA A 103 -1.55 1.21 -8.27
CA ALA A 103 -2.13 0.52 -9.40
C ALA A 103 -3.44 1.15 -9.89
N GLU A 104 -4.32 1.57 -8.98
CA GLU A 104 -5.55 2.29 -9.30
C GLU A 104 -5.25 3.61 -10.03
N ALA A 105 -4.28 4.38 -9.53
CA ALA A 105 -3.86 5.63 -10.14
C ALA A 105 -3.29 5.42 -11.56
N GLU A 106 -2.35 4.48 -11.72
CA GLU A 106 -1.75 4.18 -13.01
C GLU A 106 -2.76 3.56 -14.01
N LEU A 107 -3.68 2.72 -13.53
CA LEU A 107 -4.76 2.16 -14.35
C LEU A 107 -5.71 3.27 -14.82
N ASN A 108 -6.05 4.22 -13.95
CA ASN A 108 -6.87 5.37 -14.31
C ASN A 108 -6.17 6.30 -15.32
N ASN A 109 -4.86 6.53 -15.17
CA ASN A 109 -4.06 7.28 -16.13
C ASN A 109 -4.05 6.58 -17.50
N ALA A 110 -3.86 5.25 -17.51
CA ALA A 110 -3.90 4.46 -18.73
C ALA A 110 -5.29 4.49 -19.39
N LYS A 111 -6.37 4.41 -18.61
CA LYS A 111 -7.75 4.58 -19.09
C LYS A 111 -7.96 5.96 -19.72
N ALA A 112 -7.48 7.03 -19.10
CA ALA A 112 -7.59 8.39 -19.65
C ALA A 112 -6.80 8.55 -20.97
N ALA A 113 -5.57 8.04 -21.03
CA ALA A 113 -4.75 8.05 -22.24
C ALA A 113 -5.40 7.26 -23.38
N LEU A 114 -6.00 6.13 -23.05
CA LEU A 114 -6.75 5.29 -23.97
C LEU A 114 -7.95 6.04 -24.57
N GLU A 115 -8.76 6.71 -23.74
CA GLU A 115 -9.90 7.48 -24.25
C GLU A 115 -9.48 8.62 -25.16
N SER A 116 -8.37 9.31 -24.83
CA SER A 116 -7.79 10.31 -25.72
C SER A 116 -7.36 9.71 -27.06
N ALA A 117 -6.75 8.53 -27.05
CA ALA A 117 -6.32 7.84 -28.27
C ALA A 117 -7.51 7.39 -29.12
N LYS A 118 -8.61 6.93 -28.49
CA LYS A 118 -9.86 6.58 -29.18
C LYS A 118 -10.48 7.79 -29.87
N ALA A 119 -10.60 8.92 -29.17
CA ALA A 119 -11.16 10.15 -29.73
C ALA A 119 -10.33 10.64 -30.93
N ALA A 120 -9.00 10.59 -30.84
CA ALA A 120 -8.09 10.94 -31.92
C ALA A 120 -8.25 10.01 -33.14
N LEU A 121 -8.39 8.70 -32.92
CA LEU A 121 -8.64 7.74 -34.00
C LEU A 121 -9.97 8.04 -34.72
N ILE A 122 -11.05 8.23 -33.96
CA ILE A 122 -12.39 8.52 -34.51
C ILE A 122 -12.37 9.82 -35.34
N ALA A 123 -11.74 10.89 -34.83
CA ALA A 123 -11.59 12.14 -35.56
C ALA A 123 -10.77 11.99 -36.85
N ALA A 124 -9.85 11.04 -36.89
CA ALA A 124 -9.02 10.77 -38.06
C ALA A 124 -9.71 9.88 -39.12
N LEU A 125 -10.90 9.32 -38.88
CA LEU A 125 -11.59 8.40 -39.79
C LEU A 125 -12.26 9.06 -41.02
N ASP A 126 -12.14 10.38 -41.20
CA ASP A 126 -12.85 11.09 -42.28
C ASP A 126 -12.26 10.91 -43.69
N GLN A 127 -11.10 10.26 -43.81
CA GLN A 127 -10.38 10.08 -45.08
C GLN A 127 -10.30 8.60 -45.55
N VAL A 128 -11.04 7.70 -44.90
CA VAL A 128 -11.13 6.27 -45.29
C VAL A 128 -12.40 6.07 -46.13
N ASP A 129 -12.38 5.14 -47.10
CA ASP A 129 -13.60 4.77 -47.82
C ASP A 129 -14.68 4.27 -46.83
N GLN A 130 -15.95 4.47 -47.19
CA GLN A 130 -17.07 4.19 -46.27
C GLN A 130 -17.12 2.73 -45.79
N ALA A 131 -16.66 1.79 -46.61
CA ALA A 131 -16.64 0.37 -46.24
C ALA A 131 -15.57 0.09 -45.17
N ASN A 132 -14.35 0.60 -45.37
CA ASN A 132 -13.28 0.47 -44.37
C ASN A 132 -13.53 1.33 -43.12
N LYS A 133 -14.14 2.51 -43.24
CA LYS A 133 -14.61 3.31 -42.10
C LYS A 133 -15.59 2.52 -41.23
N THR A 134 -16.56 1.85 -41.85
CA THR A 134 -17.53 0.98 -41.16
C THR A 134 -16.84 -0.19 -40.48
N ARG A 135 -15.89 -0.84 -41.18
CA ARG A 135 -15.17 -2.01 -40.65
C ARG A 135 -14.22 -1.66 -39.51
N ILE A 136 -13.51 -0.53 -39.60
CA ILE A 136 -12.65 -0.03 -38.52
C ILE A 136 -13.49 0.33 -37.30
N LYS A 137 -14.61 1.04 -37.46
CA LYS A 137 -15.56 1.29 -36.36
C LYS A 137 -16.05 -0.01 -35.72
N THR A 138 -16.34 -1.03 -36.52
CA THR A 138 -16.78 -2.34 -36.03
C THR A 138 -15.75 -3.02 -35.15
N LEU A 139 -14.51 -3.09 -35.62
CA LEU A 139 -13.42 -3.68 -34.87
C LEU A 139 -13.10 -2.85 -33.62
N LEU A 140 -13.20 -1.52 -33.72
CA LEU A 140 -12.98 -0.63 -32.59
C LEU A 140 -14.06 -0.82 -31.51
N GLY A 141 -15.33 -0.99 -31.89
CA GLY A 141 -16.41 -1.32 -30.95
C GLY A 141 -16.13 -2.62 -30.18
N LYS A 142 -15.74 -3.69 -30.89
CA LYS A 142 -15.37 -4.98 -30.27
C LYS A 142 -14.14 -4.87 -29.39
N ALA A 143 -13.12 -4.13 -29.84
CA ALA A 143 -11.93 -3.88 -29.04
C ALA A 143 -12.26 -3.10 -27.76
N ASN A 144 -13.16 -2.13 -27.84
CA ASN A 144 -13.56 -1.32 -26.69
C ASN A 144 -14.33 -2.11 -25.64
N GLU A 145 -15.32 -2.92 -26.05
CA GLU A 145 -16.08 -3.79 -25.14
C GLU A 145 -15.17 -4.79 -24.43
N LEU A 146 -14.27 -5.40 -25.19
CA LEU A 146 -13.30 -6.35 -24.65
C LEU A 146 -12.29 -5.70 -23.72
N LEU A 147 -11.85 -4.48 -24.04
CA LEU A 147 -10.90 -3.74 -23.22
C LEU A 147 -11.50 -3.23 -21.91
N ALA A 148 -12.79 -2.86 -21.91
CA ALA A 148 -13.51 -2.56 -20.68
C ALA A 148 -13.46 -3.78 -19.74
N THR A 149 -13.80 -4.96 -20.27
CA THR A 149 -13.71 -6.24 -19.55
C THR A 149 -12.29 -6.51 -19.04
N ILE A 150 -11.26 -6.36 -19.89
CA ILE A 150 -9.85 -6.55 -19.50
C ILE A 150 -9.46 -5.61 -18.35
N ASN A 151 -9.84 -4.34 -18.42
CA ASN A 151 -9.47 -3.36 -17.39
C ASN A 151 -10.21 -3.59 -16.07
N ASP A 152 -11.45 -4.08 -16.13
CA ASP A 152 -12.22 -4.45 -14.94
C ASP A 152 -11.69 -5.75 -14.31
N ASP A 153 -11.28 -6.72 -15.13
CA ASP A 153 -10.61 -7.95 -14.68
C ASP A 153 -9.27 -7.64 -14.02
N ARG A 154 -8.49 -6.71 -14.60
CA ARG A 154 -7.22 -6.22 -14.05
C ARG A 154 -7.38 -5.58 -12.68
N GLN A 155 -8.34 -4.67 -12.54
CA GLN A 155 -8.65 -4.06 -11.24
C GLN A 155 -9.09 -5.12 -10.24
N SER A 156 -9.99 -6.01 -10.68
CA SER A 156 -10.50 -7.12 -9.88
C SER A 156 -9.41 -8.07 -9.41
N LEU A 157 -8.37 -8.29 -10.21
CA LEU A 157 -7.26 -9.17 -9.90
C LEU A 157 -6.40 -8.59 -8.78
N ILE A 158 -6.15 -7.28 -8.80
CA ILE A 158 -5.43 -6.60 -7.71
C ILE A 158 -6.23 -6.67 -6.42
N ASP A 159 -7.51 -6.29 -6.47
CA ASP A 159 -8.39 -6.36 -5.32
C ASP A 159 -8.40 -7.77 -4.73
N ALA A 160 -8.43 -8.78 -5.62
CA ALA A 160 -8.49 -10.14 -5.18
C ALA A 160 -7.19 -10.61 -4.52
N LYS A 161 -6.03 -10.22 -5.07
CA LYS A 161 -4.70 -10.53 -4.52
C LYS A 161 -4.42 -9.80 -3.21
N ASP A 162 -4.82 -8.53 -3.09
CA ASP A 162 -4.74 -7.76 -1.84
C ASP A 162 -5.57 -8.42 -0.73
N GLN A 163 -6.84 -8.75 -1.00
CA GLN A 163 -7.69 -9.45 -0.04
C GLN A 163 -7.11 -10.80 0.38
N LEU A 164 -6.55 -11.57 -0.56
CA LEU A 164 -5.90 -12.85 -0.26
C LEU A 164 -4.72 -12.67 0.69
N ALA A 165 -3.88 -11.66 0.45
CA ALA A 165 -2.73 -11.33 1.30
C ALA A 165 -3.18 -10.95 2.73
N ARG A 166 -4.20 -10.08 2.84
CA ARG A 166 -4.80 -9.66 4.12
C ARG A 166 -5.43 -10.83 4.87
N LEU A 167 -6.18 -11.70 4.17
CA LEU A 167 -6.79 -12.90 4.74
C LEU A 167 -5.71 -13.84 5.30
N LYS A 168 -4.66 -14.12 4.51
CA LYS A 168 -3.55 -14.98 4.93
C LYS A 168 -2.87 -14.43 6.18
N ALA A 169 -2.60 -13.13 6.22
CA ALA A 169 -2.00 -12.43 7.37
C ALA A 169 -2.93 -12.23 8.57
N GLY A 170 -4.24 -12.53 8.45
CA GLY A 170 -5.21 -12.27 9.51
C GLY A 170 -5.50 -10.80 9.77
N LEU A 171 -5.18 -9.93 8.80
CA LEU A 171 -5.49 -8.50 8.82
C LEU A 171 -7.00 -8.24 8.61
N VAL A 172 -7.67 -9.14 7.88
CA VAL A 172 -9.11 -9.07 7.60
C VAL A 172 -9.80 -10.33 8.14
N SER A 173 -11.01 -10.18 8.69
CA SER A 173 -11.81 -11.34 9.11
C SER A 173 -12.51 -11.99 7.91
N VAL A 174 -12.93 -13.25 8.07
CA VAL A 174 -13.73 -13.96 7.04
C VAL A 174 -15.03 -13.21 6.76
N GLU A 175 -15.71 -12.74 7.80
CA GLU A 175 -16.93 -11.95 7.67
C GLU A 175 -16.72 -10.67 6.87
N LEU A 176 -15.65 -9.93 7.19
CA LEU A 176 -15.29 -8.69 6.51
C LEU A 176 -14.94 -8.94 5.03
N SER A 177 -14.17 -10.00 4.75
CA SER A 177 -13.86 -10.41 3.38
C SER A 177 -15.13 -10.75 2.58
N ASN A 178 -16.05 -11.52 3.18
CA ASN A 178 -17.31 -11.86 2.51
C ASN A 178 -18.15 -10.61 2.21
N GLN A 179 -18.23 -9.67 3.15
CA GLN A 179 -18.94 -8.42 2.95
C GLN A 179 -18.33 -7.58 1.81
N GLN A 180 -17.01 -7.56 1.68
CA GLN A 180 -16.33 -6.88 0.57
C GLN A 180 -16.64 -7.54 -0.79
N THR A 181 -16.63 -8.88 -0.85
CA THR A 181 -17.04 -9.62 -2.06
C THR A 181 -18.49 -9.31 -2.43
N ILE A 182 -19.40 -9.35 -1.46
CA ILE A 182 -20.82 -9.04 -1.68
C ILE A 182 -20.99 -7.61 -2.20
N ALA A 183 -20.32 -6.62 -1.60
CA ALA A 183 -20.40 -5.23 -2.03
C ALA A 183 -19.94 -5.04 -3.48
N LYS A 184 -18.89 -5.75 -3.90
CA LYS A 184 -18.40 -5.73 -5.28
C LYS A 184 -19.43 -6.31 -6.26
N GLU A 185 -20.00 -7.45 -5.94
CA GLU A 185 -21.01 -8.10 -6.80
C GLU A 185 -22.32 -7.28 -6.86
N GLU A 186 -22.72 -6.65 -5.76
CA GLU A 186 -23.85 -5.70 -5.74
C GLU A 186 -23.59 -4.47 -6.64
N LYS A 187 -22.34 -3.98 -6.70
CA LYS A 187 -21.95 -2.92 -7.65
C LYS A 187 -22.05 -3.40 -9.11
N ASN A 188 -21.58 -4.62 -9.41
CA ASN A 188 -21.70 -5.19 -10.76
C ASN A 188 -23.16 -5.34 -11.19
N LYS A 189 -23.99 -5.83 -10.26
CA LYS A 189 -25.44 -5.95 -10.43
C LYS A 189 -26.11 -4.60 -10.67
N ALA A 190 -25.72 -3.57 -9.92
CA ALA A 190 -26.18 -2.21 -10.09
C ALA A 190 -25.90 -1.65 -11.49
N VAL A 191 -24.65 -1.77 -11.98
CA VAL A 191 -24.27 -1.34 -13.34
C VAL A 191 -25.11 -2.07 -14.40
N ALA A 192 -25.26 -3.39 -14.28
CA ALA A 192 -26.05 -4.18 -15.22
C ALA A 192 -27.53 -3.76 -15.24
N GLN A 193 -28.11 -3.47 -14.06
CA GLN A 193 -29.48 -2.96 -13.93
C GLN A 193 -29.65 -1.58 -14.58
N ALA A 194 -28.71 -0.66 -14.35
CA ALA A 194 -28.72 0.68 -14.95
C ALA A 194 -28.63 0.62 -16.47
N LEU A 195 -27.78 -0.25 -17.01
CA LEU A 195 -27.64 -0.45 -18.46
C LEU A 195 -28.91 -1.04 -19.10
N ILE A 196 -29.54 -2.04 -18.47
CA ILE A 196 -30.84 -2.57 -18.94
C ILE A 196 -31.88 -1.44 -19.02
N ALA A 197 -32.01 -0.65 -17.95
CA ALA A 197 -32.98 0.45 -17.90
C ALA A 197 -32.72 1.50 -18.99
N GLU A 198 -31.47 1.76 -19.35
CA GLU A 198 -31.15 2.64 -20.47
C GLU A 198 -31.43 1.99 -21.83
N TYR A 199 -31.01 0.74 -22.06
CA TYR A 199 -31.26 0.05 -23.33
C TYR A 199 -32.76 -0.09 -23.64
N GLU A 200 -33.59 -0.36 -22.64
CA GLU A 200 -35.04 -0.47 -22.80
C GLU A 200 -35.66 0.81 -23.36
N LYS A 201 -35.15 2.01 -23.01
CA LYS A 201 -35.66 3.30 -23.54
C LYS A 201 -35.47 3.47 -25.05
N TYR A 202 -34.50 2.78 -25.64
CA TYR A 202 -34.15 2.89 -27.06
C TYR A 202 -34.48 1.63 -27.87
N SER A 203 -34.83 0.53 -27.19
CA SER A 203 -35.12 -0.79 -27.80
C SER A 203 -36.17 -0.80 -28.90
N THR A 204 -37.07 0.19 -28.93
CA THR A 204 -38.14 0.32 -29.95
C THR A 204 -37.89 1.40 -31.00
N LYS A 205 -36.71 2.02 -31.01
CA LYS A 205 -36.38 3.18 -31.85
C LYS A 205 -35.57 2.80 -33.08
N ASP A 206 -35.60 3.65 -34.11
CA ASP A 206 -34.88 3.40 -35.35
C ASP A 206 -33.39 3.77 -35.26
N LYS A 207 -32.62 3.46 -36.31
CA LYS A 207 -31.18 3.72 -36.37
C LYS A 207 -30.83 5.20 -36.14
N ALA A 208 -31.62 6.14 -36.64
CA ALA A 208 -31.33 7.58 -36.53
C ALA A 208 -31.49 8.07 -35.09
N ASP A 209 -32.44 7.51 -34.34
CA ASP A 209 -32.61 7.77 -32.92
C ASP A 209 -31.44 7.23 -32.08
N ALA A 210 -30.91 6.05 -32.41
CA ALA A 210 -29.73 5.49 -31.75
C ALA A 210 -28.47 6.33 -32.00
N GLU A 211 -28.29 6.82 -33.23
CA GLU A 211 -27.16 7.69 -33.63
C GLU A 211 -27.19 9.02 -32.85
N LYS A 212 -28.38 9.62 -32.72
CA LYS A 212 -28.57 10.84 -31.91
C LYS A 212 -28.31 10.60 -30.43
N ALA A 213 -28.83 9.49 -29.89
CA ALA A 213 -28.62 9.13 -28.49
C ALA A 213 -27.13 8.87 -28.17
N ALA A 214 -26.38 8.25 -29.10
CA ALA A 214 -24.94 8.05 -28.98
C ALA A 214 -24.17 9.38 -28.96
N GLN A 215 -24.54 10.35 -29.79
CA GLN A 215 -23.93 11.69 -29.80
C GLN A 215 -24.19 12.44 -28.48
N GLU A 216 -25.43 12.40 -27.98
CA GLU A 216 -25.80 13.01 -26.70
C GLU A 216 -25.06 12.36 -25.52
N ALA A 217 -24.91 11.03 -25.55
CA ALA A 217 -24.15 10.29 -24.55
C ALA A 217 -22.66 10.66 -24.58
N ASN A 218 -22.05 10.72 -25.77
CA ASN A 218 -20.64 11.11 -25.94
C ASN A 218 -20.38 12.57 -25.51
N ALA A 219 -21.30 13.49 -25.79
CA ALA A 219 -21.16 14.89 -25.38
C ALA A 219 -21.10 15.06 -23.85
N LYS A 220 -21.76 14.18 -23.10
CA LYS A 220 -21.74 14.18 -21.62
C LYS A 220 -20.44 13.61 -21.04
N LEU A 221 -19.72 12.75 -21.77
CA LEU A 221 -18.54 12.07 -21.25
C LEU A 221 -17.41 13.01 -20.85
N THR A 222 -17.15 14.05 -21.65
CA THR A 222 -16.07 14.99 -21.34
C THR A 222 -16.28 15.66 -19.98
N ALA A 223 -17.51 16.07 -19.68
CA ALA A 223 -17.84 16.70 -18.40
C ALA A 223 -17.75 15.70 -17.23
N LEU A 224 -18.27 14.49 -17.41
CA LEU A 224 -18.19 13.44 -16.38
C LEU A 224 -16.75 13.00 -16.11
N ASN A 225 -15.91 12.91 -17.14
CA ASN A 225 -14.49 12.58 -17.00
C ASN A 225 -13.76 13.63 -16.17
N GLN A 226 -14.02 14.92 -16.45
CA GLN A 226 -13.43 16.01 -15.67
C GLN A 226 -13.86 15.93 -14.19
N ILE A 227 -15.16 15.73 -13.93
CA ILE A 227 -15.68 15.58 -12.56
C ILE A 227 -15.02 14.39 -11.87
N SER A 228 -14.94 13.23 -12.53
CA SER A 228 -14.30 12.03 -11.98
C SER A 228 -12.84 12.28 -11.63
N SER A 229 -12.08 12.93 -12.52
CA SER A 229 -10.68 13.30 -12.28
C SER A 229 -10.51 14.26 -11.10
N GLU A 230 -11.34 15.31 -11.01
CA GLU A 230 -11.31 16.25 -9.88
C GLU A 230 -11.60 15.56 -8.55
N LYS A 231 -12.56 14.62 -8.52
CA LYS A 231 -12.86 13.84 -7.31
C LYS A 231 -11.75 12.84 -6.96
N ASN A 232 -11.11 12.24 -7.97
CA ASN A 232 -9.96 11.37 -7.75
C ASN A 232 -8.82 12.12 -7.06
N THR A 233 -8.45 13.30 -7.56
CA THR A 233 -7.40 14.13 -6.93
C THR A 233 -7.75 14.53 -5.49
N ALA A 234 -9.03 14.81 -5.21
CA ALA A 234 -9.45 15.09 -3.83
C ALA A 234 -9.29 13.87 -2.91
N ASN A 235 -9.61 12.67 -3.41
CA ASN A 235 -9.43 11.42 -2.68
C ASN A 235 -7.95 11.10 -2.42
N GLU A 236 -7.08 11.27 -3.42
CA GLU A 236 -5.63 11.11 -3.28
C GLU A 236 -5.04 12.01 -2.19
N ASN A 237 -5.48 13.27 -2.14
CA ASN A 237 -5.05 14.21 -1.11
C ASN A 237 -5.51 13.80 0.30
N ALA A 238 -6.76 13.32 0.44
CA ALA A 238 -7.28 12.84 1.72
C ALA A 238 -6.53 11.60 2.21
N LEU A 239 -6.18 10.70 1.29
CA LEU A 239 -5.42 9.50 1.57
C LEU A 239 -3.98 9.80 2.00
N GLN A 240 -3.35 10.80 1.38
CA GLN A 240 -2.05 11.30 1.82
C GLN A 240 -2.13 11.88 3.24
N ALA A 241 -3.16 12.69 3.54
CA ALA A 241 -3.37 13.24 4.88
C ALA A 241 -3.59 12.14 5.93
N PHE A 242 -4.30 11.06 5.58
CA PHE A 242 -4.44 9.87 6.43
C PHE A 242 -3.09 9.23 6.73
N ARG A 243 -2.23 9.00 5.71
CA ARG A 243 -0.89 8.42 5.91
C ARG A 243 -0.03 9.26 6.85
N GLU A 244 -0.09 10.58 6.71
CA GLU A 244 0.62 11.50 7.58
C GLU A 244 0.11 11.44 9.02
N ALA A 245 -1.20 11.44 9.22
CA ALA A 245 -1.82 11.29 10.54
C ALA A 245 -1.44 9.94 11.19
N TYR A 246 -1.50 8.85 10.44
CA TYR A 246 -1.11 7.51 10.89
C TYR A 246 0.35 7.45 11.35
N ASN A 247 1.26 7.99 10.54
CA ASN A 247 2.68 8.03 10.87
C ASN A 247 2.98 8.88 12.09
N ASN A 248 2.31 10.03 12.23
CA ASN A 248 2.46 10.90 13.39
C ASN A 248 1.93 10.24 14.67
N LEU A 249 0.80 9.53 14.59
CA LEU A 249 0.20 8.80 15.70
C LEU A 249 1.14 7.68 16.20
N ASN A 250 1.57 6.79 15.30
CA ASN A 250 2.43 5.65 15.63
C ASN A 250 3.87 6.06 15.96
N GLY A 251 4.36 7.15 15.37
CA GLY A 251 5.67 7.72 15.63
C GLY A 251 5.75 8.57 16.90
N SER A 252 4.62 8.84 17.56
CA SER A 252 4.55 9.70 18.74
C SER A 252 5.42 9.19 19.90
N LEU A 253 5.94 10.11 20.71
CA LEU A 253 6.72 9.77 21.90
C LEU A 253 5.92 8.88 22.87
N TYR A 254 4.61 9.11 22.97
CA TYR A 254 3.68 8.31 23.76
C TYR A 254 3.71 6.83 23.36
N VAL A 255 3.43 6.53 22.09
CA VAL A 255 3.37 5.15 21.58
C VAL A 255 4.74 4.49 21.64
N ARG A 256 5.80 5.19 21.22
CA ARG A 256 7.17 4.65 21.25
C ARG A 256 7.62 4.30 22.67
N THR A 257 7.25 5.10 23.67
CA THR A 257 7.59 4.83 25.07
C THR A 257 6.88 3.57 25.57
N LEU A 258 5.57 3.41 25.28
CA LEU A 258 4.82 2.22 25.66
C LEU A 258 5.37 0.95 25.02
N GLN A 259 5.68 0.99 23.72
CA GLN A 259 6.29 -0.13 23.01
C GLN A 259 7.65 -0.53 23.58
N GLN A 260 8.45 0.44 24.03
CA GLN A 260 9.75 0.19 24.68
C GLN A 260 9.60 -0.39 26.09
N ALA A 261 8.62 0.09 26.87
CA ALA A 261 8.34 -0.43 28.21
C ALA A 261 7.81 -1.88 28.16
N GLY A 262 7.09 -2.23 27.09
CA GLY A 262 6.63 -3.58 26.79
C GLY A 262 5.10 -3.74 26.88
N PRO A 263 4.55 -4.82 26.28
CA PRO A 263 3.10 -5.01 26.10
C PRO A 263 2.31 -5.14 27.40
N SER A 264 2.97 -5.43 28.52
CA SER A 264 2.30 -5.45 29.83
C SER A 264 1.88 -4.05 30.31
N TYR A 265 2.37 -2.96 29.71
CA TYR A 265 2.16 -1.60 30.20
C TYR A 265 1.17 -0.78 29.36
N TYR A 266 0.51 -1.41 28.39
CA TYR A 266 -0.53 -0.77 27.60
C TYR A 266 -1.55 -1.77 27.09
N ASP A 267 -2.72 -1.26 26.75
CA ASP A 267 -3.74 -1.96 25.99
C ASP A 267 -3.83 -1.35 24.59
N THR A 268 -4.20 -2.17 23.61
CA THR A 268 -4.48 -1.73 22.24
C THR A 268 -5.95 -1.90 21.91
N GLU A 269 -6.48 -0.94 21.17
CA GLU A 269 -7.83 -0.95 20.63
C GLU A 269 -7.72 -0.75 19.12
N ASP A 270 -8.26 -1.69 18.34
CA ASP A 270 -8.32 -1.55 16.88
C ASP A 270 -9.55 -0.73 16.51
N ILE A 271 -9.32 0.52 16.07
CA ILE A 271 -10.36 1.44 15.69
C ILE A 271 -10.71 1.18 14.23
N ARG A 272 -11.86 0.54 14.02
CA ARG A 272 -12.42 0.26 12.71
C ARG A 272 -13.66 1.12 12.50
N GLY A 273 -13.69 1.86 11.39
CA GLY A 273 -14.90 2.57 11.01
C GLY A 273 -15.98 1.59 10.55
N GLU A 274 -17.24 1.97 10.79
CA GLU A 274 -18.38 1.22 10.26
C GLU A 274 -18.44 1.34 8.74
N VAL A 275 -18.86 0.25 8.10
CA VAL A 275 -19.08 0.19 6.66
C VAL A 275 -20.09 1.25 6.25
N VAL A 276 -19.73 2.10 5.29
CA VAL A 276 -20.61 3.18 4.84
C VAL A 276 -21.23 2.81 3.51
N ASN A 277 -22.54 2.56 3.53
CA ASN A 277 -23.34 2.39 2.33
C ASN A 277 -23.83 3.75 1.82
N TYR A 278 -23.76 3.97 0.52
CA TYR A 278 -24.22 5.19 -0.13
C TYR A 278 -25.06 4.85 -1.36
N THR A 279 -25.87 5.81 -1.79
CA THR A 279 -26.71 5.69 -2.99
C THR A 279 -26.14 6.56 -4.11
N ASN A 280 -25.99 5.98 -5.30
CA ASN A 280 -25.61 6.63 -6.54
C ASN A 280 -26.77 7.48 -7.09
N ASP A 281 -26.49 8.30 -8.09
CA ASP A 281 -27.49 9.22 -8.68
C ASP A 281 -28.64 8.48 -9.39
N ASP A 282 -28.41 7.24 -9.82
CA ASP A 282 -29.40 6.35 -10.44
C ASP A 282 -30.13 5.44 -9.44
N SER A 283 -30.01 5.72 -8.13
CA SER A 283 -30.60 4.94 -7.03
C SER A 283 -30.00 3.55 -6.79
N THR A 284 -28.90 3.20 -7.46
CA THR A 284 -28.12 2.02 -7.11
C THR A 284 -27.27 2.26 -5.86
N ASN A 285 -26.75 1.19 -5.24
CA ASN A 285 -25.99 1.29 -4.00
C ASN A 285 -24.48 1.07 -4.24
N GLY A 286 -23.67 1.72 -3.42
CA GLY A 286 -22.24 1.47 -3.29
C GLY A 286 -21.83 1.43 -1.83
N THR A 287 -20.59 1.01 -1.59
CA THR A 287 -20.06 0.78 -0.25
C THR A 287 -18.62 1.28 -0.16
N VAL A 288 -18.30 2.00 0.93
CA VAL A 288 -16.93 2.39 1.29
C VAL A 288 -16.54 1.75 2.61
N TRP A 289 -15.29 1.30 2.67
CA TRP A 289 -14.65 0.73 3.85
C TRP A 289 -13.70 1.77 4.44
N PRO A 290 -13.99 2.29 5.65
CA PRO A 290 -13.08 3.21 6.29
C PRO A 290 -11.76 2.53 6.65
N GLN A 291 -10.67 3.29 6.55
CA GLN A 291 -9.37 2.85 7.02
C GLN A 291 -9.36 2.66 8.54
N SER A 292 -8.61 1.65 9.02
CA SER A 292 -8.46 1.34 10.44
C SER A 292 -7.15 1.87 11.04
N TYR A 293 -7.10 2.01 12.36
CA TYR A 293 -5.86 2.35 13.06
C TYR A 293 -5.86 1.82 14.51
N THR A 294 -4.67 1.62 15.06
CA THR A 294 -4.52 1.16 16.45
C THR A 294 -4.38 2.32 17.42
N LYS A 295 -5.21 2.32 18.46
CA LYS A 295 -5.12 3.21 19.60
C LYS A 295 -4.45 2.51 20.77
N TYR A 296 -3.55 3.21 21.46
CA TYR A 296 -2.79 2.73 22.61
C TYR A 296 -3.27 3.42 23.88
N THR A 297 -3.52 2.64 24.93
CA THR A 297 -3.89 3.17 26.24
C THR A 297 -2.86 2.74 27.26
N ALA A 298 -2.16 3.68 27.89
CA ALA A 298 -1.19 3.37 28.93
C ALA A 298 -1.86 2.75 30.17
N ASN A 299 -1.29 1.65 30.67
CA ASN A 299 -1.67 1.07 31.94
C ASN A 299 -0.88 1.76 33.07
N LEU A 300 -1.40 2.90 33.52
CA LEU A 300 -0.74 3.74 34.52
C LEU A 300 -0.57 3.02 35.86
N ASP A 301 -1.47 2.10 36.23
CA ASP A 301 -1.38 1.35 37.47
C ASP A 301 -0.13 0.45 37.48
N ARG A 302 0.11 -0.30 36.41
CA ARG A 302 1.31 -1.14 36.28
C ARG A 302 2.60 -0.33 36.22
N ILE A 303 2.57 0.83 35.58
CA ILE A 303 3.73 1.74 35.54
C ILE A 303 4.04 2.27 36.95
N ASN A 304 3.02 2.70 37.70
CA ASN A 304 3.18 3.17 39.07
C ASN A 304 3.62 2.05 40.04
N GLU A 305 3.16 0.82 39.81
CA GLU A 305 3.63 -0.36 40.54
C GLU A 305 5.13 -0.59 40.29
N ALA A 306 5.59 -0.50 39.04
CA ALA A 306 7.00 -0.61 38.70
C ALA A 306 7.84 0.48 39.41
N ILE A 307 7.40 1.74 39.38
CA ILE A 307 8.06 2.84 40.11
C ILE A 307 8.14 2.56 41.61
N THR A 308 7.06 2.07 42.20
CA THR A 308 7.01 1.72 43.62
C THR A 308 8.01 0.62 43.96
N ASN A 309 8.09 -0.42 43.13
CA ASN A 309 9.04 -1.51 43.32
C ASN A 309 10.49 -1.04 43.16
N GLN A 310 10.80 -0.21 42.16
CA GLN A 310 12.14 0.34 42.00
C GLN A 310 12.55 1.27 43.15
N THR A 311 11.61 2.02 43.71
CA THR A 311 11.85 2.85 44.90
C THR A 311 12.22 1.98 46.11
N ARG A 312 11.56 0.83 46.27
CA ARG A 312 11.91 -0.15 47.32
C ARG A 312 13.29 -0.76 47.08
N TYR A 313 13.62 -1.16 45.86
CA TYR A 313 14.94 -1.72 45.53
C TYR A 313 16.05 -0.72 45.80
N LEU A 314 15.87 0.55 45.39
CA LEU A 314 16.83 1.60 45.72
C LEU A 314 17.04 1.77 47.23
N SER A 315 15.96 1.67 48.01
CA SER A 315 16.05 1.76 49.48
C SER A 315 16.86 0.60 50.06
N VAL A 316 16.65 -0.62 49.55
CA VAL A 316 17.42 -1.82 49.95
C VAL A 316 18.89 -1.67 49.57
N SER A 317 19.20 -1.26 48.34
CA SER A 317 20.58 -1.04 47.88
C SER A 317 21.30 0.03 48.71
N LYS A 318 20.61 1.11 49.09
CA LYS A 318 21.17 2.15 49.98
C LYS A 318 21.46 1.62 51.38
N ALA A 319 20.61 0.76 51.92
CA ALA A 319 20.87 0.09 53.19
C ALA A 319 22.08 -0.85 53.10
N ALA A 320 22.18 -1.66 52.05
CA ALA A 320 23.31 -2.54 51.82
C ALA A 320 24.65 -1.78 51.70
N LEU A 321 24.65 -0.63 51.01
CA LEU A 321 25.81 0.24 50.92
C LEU A 321 26.20 0.83 52.29
N ALA A 322 25.21 1.23 53.10
CA ALA A 322 25.48 1.71 54.45
C ALA A 322 26.10 0.61 55.33
N ASP A 323 25.58 -0.62 55.26
CA ASP A 323 26.08 -1.77 56.01
C ASP A 323 27.51 -2.16 55.55
N ALA A 324 27.78 -2.19 54.24
CA ALA A 324 29.11 -2.48 53.70
C ALA A 324 30.15 -1.42 54.13
N ASN A 325 29.79 -0.13 54.05
CA ASN A 325 30.65 0.95 54.53
C ASN A 325 30.92 0.85 56.03
N LYS A 326 29.91 0.47 56.80
CA LYS A 326 30.06 0.26 58.25
C LYS A 326 31.01 -0.90 58.52
N ALA A 327 30.84 -2.04 57.84
CA ALA A 327 31.71 -3.21 57.99
C ALA A 327 33.17 -2.89 57.66
N LEU A 328 33.43 -2.16 56.57
CA LEU A 328 34.77 -1.71 56.20
C LEU A 328 35.37 -0.78 57.26
N THR A 329 34.59 0.17 57.76
CA THR A 329 35.01 1.11 58.81
C THR A 329 35.36 0.38 60.12
N ASP A 330 34.48 -0.51 60.57
CA ASP A 330 34.69 -1.33 61.77
C ASP A 330 35.94 -2.22 61.60
N ALA A 331 36.14 -2.82 60.43
CA ALA A 331 37.31 -3.65 60.13
C ALA A 331 38.61 -2.83 60.19
N LYS A 332 38.65 -1.62 59.64
CA LYS A 332 39.81 -0.71 59.70
C LYS A 332 40.11 -0.22 61.13
N ALA A 333 39.08 -0.15 62.00
CA ALA A 333 39.25 0.20 63.41
C ALA A 333 39.70 -0.98 64.30
N SER A 334 39.54 -2.22 63.82
CA SER A 334 39.85 -3.44 64.57
C SER A 334 41.33 -3.62 64.90
N ASP A 335 41.61 -4.37 65.96
CA ASP A 335 42.99 -4.72 66.32
C ASP A 335 43.64 -5.69 65.32
N THR A 336 42.84 -6.53 64.65
CA THR A 336 43.30 -7.40 63.55
C THR A 336 43.94 -6.57 62.43
N TYR A 337 43.25 -5.52 61.97
CA TYR A 337 43.78 -4.64 60.93
C TYR A 337 45.06 -3.94 61.39
N LYS A 338 45.05 -3.34 62.59
CA LYS A 338 46.24 -2.68 63.16
C LYS A 338 47.45 -3.62 63.24
N ASN A 339 47.23 -4.87 63.66
CA ASN A 339 48.28 -5.89 63.76
C ASN A 339 48.82 -6.29 62.38
N LEU A 340 47.95 -6.48 61.39
CA LEU A 340 48.36 -6.78 60.01
C LEU A 340 49.14 -5.62 59.38
N THR A 341 48.68 -4.36 59.54
CA THR A 341 49.42 -3.17 59.09
C THR A 341 50.77 -3.04 59.78
N LYS A 342 50.84 -3.33 61.09
CA LYS A 342 52.12 -3.37 61.81
C LYS A 342 53.05 -4.46 61.27
N ALA A 343 52.54 -5.65 60.98
CA ALA A 343 53.32 -6.74 60.42
C ALA A 343 53.94 -6.37 59.06
N VAL A 344 53.18 -5.70 58.19
CA VAL A 344 53.69 -5.14 56.93
C VAL A 344 54.81 -4.13 57.19
N THR A 345 54.59 -3.19 58.12
CA THR A 345 55.59 -2.16 58.47
C THR A 345 56.89 -2.76 59.02
N ASP A 346 56.77 -3.75 59.91
CA ASP A 346 57.91 -4.45 60.49
C ASP A 346 58.68 -5.26 59.43
N ALA A 347 57.96 -5.96 58.53
CA ALA A 347 58.57 -6.73 57.43
C ALA A 347 59.26 -5.82 56.40
N GLN A 348 58.66 -4.67 56.06
CA GLN A 348 59.27 -3.65 55.20
C GLN A 348 60.58 -3.15 55.81
N LYS A 349 60.59 -2.85 57.11
CA LYS A 349 61.81 -2.43 57.81
C LYS A 349 62.90 -3.49 57.74
N LYS A 350 62.58 -4.78 57.94
CA LYS A 350 63.55 -5.87 57.78
C LYS A 350 64.13 -5.93 56.37
N PHE A 351 63.30 -5.73 55.35
CA PHE A 351 63.75 -5.69 53.96
C PHE A 351 64.69 -4.52 53.67
N ASP A 352 64.38 -3.33 54.19
CA ASP A 352 65.20 -2.13 54.05
C ASP A 352 66.54 -2.24 54.80
N ASP A 353 66.54 -2.87 55.98
CA ASP A 353 67.74 -3.04 56.82
C ASP A 353 68.68 -4.16 56.32
N ALA A 354 68.20 -5.08 55.48
CA ALA A 354 68.95 -6.23 54.98
C ALA A 354 70.19 -5.81 54.13
N LYS A 355 71.35 -6.42 54.43
CA LYS A 355 72.65 -6.04 53.85
C LYS A 355 73.16 -6.96 52.74
N THR A 356 72.65 -8.18 52.66
CA THR A 356 73.06 -9.18 51.67
C THR A 356 71.91 -9.56 50.75
N GLU A 357 72.24 -10.07 49.56
CA GLU A 357 71.25 -10.53 48.57
C GLU A 357 70.36 -11.65 49.12
N ALA A 358 70.94 -12.58 49.89
CA ALA A 358 70.20 -13.69 50.50
C ALA A 358 69.23 -13.21 51.59
N ASP A 359 69.66 -12.26 52.42
CA ASP A 359 68.80 -11.68 53.47
C ASP A 359 67.66 -10.86 52.85
N LYS A 360 67.94 -10.10 51.79
CA LYS A 360 66.92 -9.36 51.05
C LYS A 360 65.87 -10.27 50.43
N ASN A 361 66.27 -11.39 49.81
CA ASN A 361 65.32 -12.34 49.23
C ASN A 361 64.41 -12.98 50.29
N THR A 362 64.95 -13.27 51.48
CA THR A 362 64.17 -13.79 52.60
C THR A 362 63.19 -12.75 53.14
N ALA A 363 63.66 -11.52 53.40
CA ALA A 363 62.82 -10.43 53.90
C ALA A 363 61.75 -10.00 52.88
N LEU A 364 62.04 -10.08 51.58
CA LEU A 364 61.05 -9.84 50.52
C LEU A 364 59.92 -10.85 50.55
N SER A 365 60.22 -12.13 50.81
CA SER A 365 59.22 -13.18 50.96
C SER A 365 58.32 -12.92 52.17
N GLU A 366 58.90 -12.51 53.31
CA GLU A 366 58.14 -12.13 54.50
C GLU A 366 57.24 -10.91 54.26
N LEU A 367 57.75 -9.89 53.58
CA LEU A 367 56.99 -8.68 53.21
C LEU A 367 55.78 -9.03 52.34
N ARG A 368 55.99 -9.81 51.27
CA ARG A 368 54.90 -10.24 50.38
C ARG A 368 53.81 -10.99 51.13
N ILE A 369 54.16 -11.92 52.02
CA ILE A 369 53.18 -12.65 52.84
C ILE A 369 52.40 -11.70 53.75
N ALA A 370 53.07 -10.71 54.35
CA ALA A 370 52.39 -9.72 55.20
C ALA A 370 51.44 -8.83 54.39
N GLU A 371 51.86 -8.38 53.21
CA GLU A 371 51.03 -7.60 52.28
C GLU A 371 49.82 -8.41 51.79
N ASP A 372 50.03 -9.66 51.39
CA ASP A 372 48.97 -10.57 50.93
C ASP A 372 47.94 -10.82 52.03
N ASN A 373 48.37 -11.01 53.28
CA ASN A 373 47.46 -11.22 54.41
C ASN A 373 46.63 -9.96 54.72
N LEU A 374 47.23 -8.77 54.64
CA LEU A 374 46.50 -7.51 54.82
C LEU A 374 45.49 -7.30 53.68
N SER A 375 45.90 -7.55 52.44
CA SER A 375 45.03 -7.46 51.26
C SER A 375 43.87 -8.46 51.37
N ALA A 376 44.14 -9.72 51.69
CA ALA A 376 43.12 -10.76 51.84
C ALA A 376 42.09 -10.43 52.93
N TYR A 377 42.47 -9.65 53.96
CA TYR A 377 41.56 -9.20 54.99
C TYR A 377 40.67 -8.03 54.55
N ILE A 378 41.22 -7.03 53.84
CA ILE A 378 40.50 -5.79 53.53
C ILE A 378 39.80 -5.79 52.17
N GLN A 379 40.40 -6.45 51.18
CA GLN A 379 39.94 -6.43 49.79
C GLN A 379 38.50 -6.93 49.62
N PRO A 380 38.03 -8.02 50.28
CA PRO A 380 36.63 -8.44 50.16
C PRO A 380 35.63 -7.39 50.66
N LEU A 381 36.00 -6.60 51.66
CA LEU A 381 35.16 -5.53 52.20
C LEU A 381 35.14 -4.31 51.26
N GLU A 382 36.27 -3.99 50.63
CA GLU A 382 36.35 -2.94 49.62
C GLU A 382 35.55 -3.32 48.36
N THR A 383 35.64 -4.56 47.91
CA THR A 383 34.78 -5.11 46.84
C THR A 383 33.30 -5.07 47.20
N ALA A 384 32.91 -5.44 48.42
CA ALA A 384 31.52 -5.36 48.85
C ALA A 384 30.96 -3.92 48.81
N VAL A 385 31.77 -2.92 49.14
CA VAL A 385 31.39 -1.49 49.01
C VAL A 385 31.23 -1.10 47.55
N GLU A 386 32.12 -1.55 46.66
CA GLU A 386 32.05 -1.28 45.22
C GLU A 386 30.80 -1.90 44.57
N GLU A 387 30.52 -3.16 44.88
CA GLU A 387 29.32 -3.87 44.43
C GLU A 387 28.04 -3.20 44.94
N ALA A 388 27.98 -2.84 46.22
CA ALA A 388 26.83 -2.13 46.78
C ALA A 388 26.66 -0.72 46.18
N THR A 389 27.76 -0.03 45.85
CA THR A 389 27.71 1.27 45.17
C THR A 389 27.15 1.14 43.76
N THR A 390 27.56 0.10 43.04
CA THR A 390 27.03 -0.25 41.72
C THR A 390 25.53 -0.54 41.79
N GLY A 391 25.11 -1.37 42.76
CA GLY A 391 23.69 -1.69 42.96
C GLY A 391 22.81 -0.48 43.28
N VAL A 392 23.33 0.51 44.02
CA VAL A 392 22.63 1.81 44.20
C VAL A 392 22.49 2.53 42.88
N THR A 393 23.57 2.63 42.09
CA THR A 393 23.59 3.34 40.81
C THR A 393 22.58 2.73 39.82
N GLU A 394 22.61 1.41 39.64
CA GLU A 394 21.68 0.68 38.76
C GLU A 394 20.21 0.85 39.19
N SER A 395 19.96 0.89 40.50
CA SER A 395 18.61 1.12 41.05
C SER A 395 18.14 2.56 40.82
N GLU A 396 19.04 3.55 40.92
CA GLU A 396 18.72 4.96 40.61
C GLU A 396 18.42 5.16 39.12
N GLU A 397 19.21 4.54 38.24
CA GLU A 397 18.96 4.55 36.79
C GLU A 397 17.63 3.88 36.44
N SER A 398 17.34 2.73 37.05
CA SER A 398 16.08 2.01 36.84
C SER A 398 14.87 2.84 37.31
N LEU A 399 14.95 3.45 38.49
CA LEU A 399 13.89 4.33 38.98
C LEU A 399 13.71 5.56 38.07
N LYS A 400 14.80 6.15 37.59
CA LYS A 400 14.76 7.27 36.64
C LYS A 400 14.10 6.87 35.32
N TYR A 401 14.41 5.68 34.79
CA TYR A 401 13.79 5.15 33.59
C TYR A 401 12.27 5.08 33.73
N TRP A 402 11.77 4.47 34.81
CA TRP A 402 10.32 4.33 35.01
C TRP A 402 9.60 5.66 35.26
N ASN A 403 10.23 6.61 35.95
CA ASN A 403 9.69 7.96 36.08
C ASN A 403 9.61 8.67 34.71
N ASN A 404 10.61 8.50 33.84
CA ASN A 404 10.57 9.02 32.48
C ASN A 404 9.45 8.36 31.66
N VAL A 405 9.26 7.05 31.80
CA VAL A 405 8.15 6.34 31.15
C VAL A 405 6.82 6.97 31.55
N LEU A 406 6.57 7.16 32.85
CA LEU A 406 5.36 7.81 33.34
C LEU A 406 5.17 9.22 32.77
N ALA A 407 6.22 10.05 32.79
CA ALA A 407 6.16 11.41 32.26
C ALA A 407 5.86 11.47 30.75
N ASN A 408 6.38 10.51 29.98
CA ASN A 408 6.18 10.44 28.53
C ASN A 408 4.80 9.92 28.12
N VAL A 409 4.08 9.25 29.03
CA VAL A 409 2.75 8.65 28.75
C VAL A 409 1.63 9.26 29.58
N SER A 410 1.89 10.37 30.26
CA SER A 410 0.90 11.09 31.07
C SER A 410 0.94 12.59 30.80
N GLY A 411 0.02 13.34 31.41
CA GLY A 411 -0.03 14.80 31.33
C GLY A 411 -0.11 15.34 29.90
N ASP A 412 0.78 16.28 29.57
CA ASP A 412 0.80 16.96 28.27
C ASP A 412 1.06 15.99 27.12
N ASN A 413 1.87 14.94 27.32
CA ASN A 413 2.15 13.95 26.28
C ASN A 413 0.93 13.07 25.99
N ALA A 414 0.15 12.70 27.01
CA ALA A 414 -1.12 12.01 26.81
C ALA A 414 -2.15 12.91 26.09
N THR A 415 -2.16 14.21 26.40
CA THR A 415 -3.02 15.19 25.73
C THR A 415 -2.62 15.39 24.26
N ALA A 416 -1.33 15.46 23.97
CA ALA A 416 -0.81 15.52 22.61
C ALA A 416 -1.18 14.26 21.81
N TYR A 417 -1.07 13.08 22.44
CA TYR A 417 -1.50 11.82 21.83
C TYR A 417 -3.01 11.79 21.53
N ALA A 418 -3.86 12.26 22.44
CA ALA A 418 -5.30 12.39 22.19
C ALA A 418 -5.63 13.35 21.03
N THR A 419 -4.83 14.40 20.85
CA THR A 419 -4.95 15.31 19.71
C THR A 419 -4.59 14.61 18.39
N LEU A 420 -3.56 13.76 18.40
CA LEU A 420 -3.20 12.95 17.24
C LEU A 420 -4.29 11.92 16.89
N ILE A 421 -4.93 11.30 17.90
CA ILE A 421 -6.11 10.44 17.67
C ILE A 421 -7.23 11.22 16.99
N THR A 422 -7.54 12.43 17.46
CA THR A 422 -8.58 13.27 16.85
C THR A 422 -8.23 13.65 15.41
N ALA A 423 -6.96 13.95 15.13
CA ALA A 423 -6.48 14.20 13.76
C ALA A 423 -6.65 12.95 12.87
N MET A 424 -6.38 11.77 13.43
CA MET A 424 -6.57 10.50 12.75
C MET A 424 -8.03 10.22 12.42
N ASP A 425 -8.94 10.41 13.39
CA ASP A 425 -10.39 10.27 13.17
C ASP A 425 -10.91 11.21 12.07
N ASN A 426 -10.42 12.44 12.05
CA ASN A 426 -10.79 13.40 11.02
C ASN A 426 -10.24 13.00 9.64
N ALA A 427 -9.03 12.45 9.58
CA ALA A 427 -8.44 11.97 8.33
C ALA A 427 -9.21 10.76 7.78
N VAL A 428 -9.61 9.82 8.65
CA VAL A 428 -10.48 8.68 8.25
C VAL A 428 -11.81 9.18 7.70
N LYS A 429 -12.48 10.13 8.37
CA LYS A 429 -13.74 10.71 7.88
C LYS A 429 -13.59 11.40 6.53
N ALA A 430 -12.54 12.21 6.38
CA ALA A 430 -12.27 12.90 5.12
C ALA A 430 -11.99 11.91 3.97
N GLN A 431 -11.26 10.82 4.24
CA GLN A 431 -11.01 9.77 3.27
C GLN A 431 -12.31 9.08 2.85
N VAL A 432 -13.21 8.74 3.80
CA VAL A 432 -14.51 8.15 3.47
C VAL A 432 -15.36 9.10 2.62
N GLU A 433 -15.46 10.37 3.00
CA GLU A 433 -16.25 11.37 2.26
C GLU A 433 -15.74 11.57 0.82
N THR A 434 -14.42 11.66 0.65
CA THR A 434 -13.80 11.86 -0.67
C THR A 434 -13.86 10.59 -1.53
N GLN A 435 -13.72 9.40 -0.93
CA GLN A 435 -13.90 8.13 -1.63
C GLN A 435 -15.33 7.97 -2.15
N ILE A 436 -16.36 8.25 -1.33
CA ILE A 436 -17.75 8.21 -1.78
C ILE A 436 -17.98 9.17 -2.95
N ALA A 437 -17.44 10.39 -2.87
CA ALA A 437 -17.59 11.38 -3.93
C ALA A 437 -16.90 10.93 -5.25
N TYR A 438 -15.72 10.32 -5.14
CA TYR A 438 -15.00 9.76 -6.29
C TYR A 438 -15.74 8.56 -6.88
N ASP A 439 -16.15 7.60 -6.06
CA ASP A 439 -16.83 6.40 -6.54
C ASP A 439 -18.12 6.73 -7.29
N LYS A 440 -18.92 7.69 -6.79
CA LYS A 440 -20.12 8.19 -7.49
C LYS A 440 -19.78 8.80 -8.85
N ALA A 441 -18.76 9.66 -8.90
CA ALA A 441 -18.34 10.30 -10.15
C ALA A 441 -17.84 9.27 -11.17
N ASN A 442 -17.05 8.30 -10.70
CA ASN A 442 -16.52 7.22 -11.53
C ASN A 442 -17.61 6.26 -12.01
N TYR A 443 -18.59 5.94 -11.15
CA TYR A 443 -19.76 5.15 -11.50
C TYR A 443 -20.56 5.82 -12.63
N ASN A 444 -20.91 7.10 -12.46
CA ASN A 444 -21.64 7.85 -13.48
C ASN A 444 -20.88 7.91 -14.82
N TYR A 445 -19.57 8.14 -14.76
CA TYR A 445 -18.71 8.13 -15.94
C TYR A 445 -18.71 6.75 -16.63
N SER A 446 -18.53 5.67 -15.88
CA SER A 446 -18.48 4.30 -16.39
C SER A 446 -19.79 3.89 -17.07
N VAL A 447 -20.94 4.13 -16.43
CA VAL A 447 -22.26 3.85 -17.00
C VAL A 447 -22.47 4.65 -18.28
N GLN A 448 -22.16 5.96 -18.27
CA GLN A 448 -22.33 6.81 -19.45
C GLN A 448 -21.39 6.40 -20.60
N SER A 449 -20.18 5.93 -20.29
CA SER A 449 -19.18 5.51 -21.28
C SER A 449 -19.61 4.23 -21.99
N THR A 450 -20.03 3.25 -21.20
CA THR A 450 -20.61 2.00 -21.72
C THR A 450 -21.85 2.29 -22.56
N LEU A 451 -22.76 3.14 -22.08
CA LEU A 451 -23.95 3.53 -22.84
C LEU A 451 -23.60 4.20 -24.17
N ALA A 452 -22.66 5.16 -24.19
CA ALA A 452 -22.25 5.85 -25.40
C ALA A 452 -21.68 4.89 -26.45
N SER A 453 -20.80 3.97 -26.02
CA SER A 453 -20.21 2.95 -26.89
C SER A 453 -21.28 2.00 -27.44
N THR A 454 -22.18 1.51 -26.60
CA THR A 454 -23.22 0.57 -27.03
C THR A 454 -24.22 1.21 -27.99
N LEU A 455 -24.67 2.44 -27.72
CA LEU A 455 -25.59 3.14 -28.62
C LEU A 455 -24.95 3.41 -29.98
N GLN A 456 -23.66 3.73 -30.00
CA GLN A 456 -22.91 3.89 -31.25
C GLN A 456 -22.83 2.57 -32.03
N ASN A 457 -22.59 1.44 -31.34
CA ASN A 457 -22.57 0.11 -31.96
C ASN A 457 -23.94 -0.26 -32.54
N VAL A 458 -25.05 0.04 -31.84
CA VAL A 458 -26.40 -0.19 -32.36
C VAL A 458 -26.68 0.70 -33.58
N ALA A 459 -26.32 1.98 -33.52
CA ALA A 459 -26.50 2.90 -34.65
C ALA A 459 -25.68 2.47 -35.88
N ASP A 460 -24.47 1.96 -35.66
CA ASP A 460 -23.62 1.39 -36.72
C ASP A 460 -24.12 0.00 -37.21
N GLY A 461 -25.17 -0.57 -36.60
CA GLY A 461 -25.80 -1.84 -36.99
C GLY A 461 -25.03 -3.09 -36.51
N LEU A 462 -24.22 -2.93 -35.47
CA LEU A 462 -23.25 -3.92 -34.99
C LEU A 462 -23.69 -4.69 -33.76
N ALA A 463 -24.73 -4.19 -33.08
CA ALA A 463 -25.30 -4.78 -31.89
C ALA A 463 -26.82 -4.67 -31.93
N ASP A 464 -27.48 -5.58 -31.24
CA ASP A 464 -28.93 -5.63 -31.11
C ASP A 464 -29.32 -5.47 -29.63
N TYR A 465 -30.34 -4.64 -29.36
CA TYR A 465 -30.75 -4.32 -27.98
C TYR A 465 -31.19 -5.58 -27.21
N ASP A 466 -31.83 -6.56 -27.85
CA ASP A 466 -32.29 -7.78 -27.16
C ASP A 466 -31.10 -8.63 -26.71
N GLN A 467 -30.04 -8.72 -27.53
CA GLN A 467 -28.80 -9.43 -27.17
C GLN A 467 -28.06 -8.74 -26.02
N LEU A 468 -27.99 -7.41 -26.06
CA LEU A 468 -27.36 -6.61 -25.01
C LEU A 468 -28.10 -6.75 -23.67
N ILE A 469 -29.44 -6.68 -23.68
CA ILE A 469 -30.26 -6.89 -22.49
C ILE A 469 -30.10 -8.31 -21.95
N LEU A 470 -30.01 -9.32 -22.81
CA LEU A 470 -29.78 -10.71 -22.39
C LEU A 470 -28.42 -10.88 -21.69
N ALA A 471 -27.36 -10.28 -22.23
CA ALA A 471 -26.04 -10.34 -21.62
C ALA A 471 -26.02 -9.71 -20.22
N GLN A 472 -26.67 -8.55 -20.04
CA GLN A 472 -26.78 -7.91 -18.72
C GLN A 472 -27.61 -8.74 -17.72
N LYS A 473 -28.66 -9.44 -18.18
CA LYS A 473 -29.41 -10.39 -17.33
C LYS A 473 -28.57 -11.56 -16.87
N GLN A 474 -27.67 -12.07 -17.71
CA GLN A 474 -26.72 -13.12 -17.33
C GLN A 474 -25.71 -12.61 -16.30
N ALA A 475 -25.22 -11.37 -16.45
CA ALA A 475 -24.33 -10.75 -15.47
C ALA A 475 -24.99 -10.62 -14.09
N ILE A 476 -26.27 -10.23 -14.02
CA ILE A 476 -27.04 -10.17 -12.77
C ILE A 476 -27.13 -11.56 -12.12
N ALA A 477 -27.44 -12.60 -12.90
CA ALA A 477 -27.56 -13.95 -12.37
C ALA A 477 -26.23 -14.48 -11.80
N ALA A 478 -25.10 -14.18 -12.46
CA ALA A 478 -23.78 -14.53 -11.98
C ALA A 478 -23.44 -13.79 -10.66
N ALA A 479 -23.76 -12.48 -10.60
CA ALA A 479 -23.57 -11.69 -9.38
C ALA A 479 -24.38 -12.25 -8.20
N ASP A 480 -25.65 -12.63 -8.43
CA ASP A 480 -26.50 -13.25 -7.41
C ASP A 480 -25.93 -14.57 -6.87
N GLU A 481 -25.37 -15.41 -7.75
CA GLU A 481 -24.69 -16.66 -7.36
C GLU A 481 -23.45 -16.37 -6.51
N ASN A 482 -22.62 -15.41 -6.92
CA ASN A 482 -21.42 -15.02 -6.19
C ASN A 482 -21.73 -14.44 -4.81
N ILE A 483 -22.78 -13.61 -4.69
CA ILE A 483 -23.28 -13.07 -3.42
C ILE A 483 -23.72 -14.21 -2.49
N ALA A 484 -24.50 -15.16 -3.00
CA ALA A 484 -24.96 -16.30 -2.22
C ALA A 484 -23.79 -17.18 -1.73
N ASN A 485 -22.81 -17.42 -2.61
CA ASN A 485 -21.60 -18.16 -2.27
C ASN A 485 -20.79 -17.45 -1.17
N ALA A 486 -20.53 -16.15 -1.32
CA ALA A 486 -19.80 -15.37 -0.31
C ALA A 486 -20.52 -15.37 1.06
N ALA A 487 -21.85 -15.24 1.07
CA ALA A 487 -22.64 -15.28 2.30
C ALA A 487 -22.59 -16.64 3.03
N SER A 488 -22.25 -17.72 2.33
CA SER A 488 -22.21 -19.08 2.90
C SER A 488 -20.86 -19.48 3.53
N VAL A 489 -19.81 -18.69 3.31
CA VAL A 489 -18.44 -19.00 3.77
C VAL A 489 -18.26 -18.65 5.24
N VAL A 490 -17.84 -19.61 6.06
CA VAL A 490 -17.67 -19.41 7.51
C VAL A 490 -16.26 -19.72 8.03
N SER A 491 -15.41 -20.37 7.24
CA SER A 491 -14.03 -20.72 7.63
C SER A 491 -12.98 -19.95 6.84
N LYS A 492 -11.81 -19.75 7.45
CA LYS A 492 -10.68 -19.05 6.84
C LYS A 492 -10.15 -19.80 5.61
N GLU A 493 -10.12 -21.12 5.68
CA GLU A 493 -9.66 -21.98 4.60
C GLU A 493 -10.58 -21.89 3.37
N GLN A 494 -11.90 -21.86 3.58
CA GLN A 494 -12.86 -21.66 2.50
C GLN A 494 -12.77 -20.26 1.89
N ALA A 495 -12.61 -19.23 2.71
CA ALA A 495 -12.43 -17.86 2.22
C ALA A 495 -11.17 -17.73 1.34
N ILE A 496 -10.05 -18.31 1.78
CA ILE A 496 -8.81 -18.36 1.00
C ILE A 496 -9.01 -19.12 -0.32
N ALA A 497 -9.62 -20.31 -0.28
CA ALA A 497 -9.83 -21.13 -1.47
C ALA A 497 -10.74 -20.44 -2.51
N ASN A 498 -11.80 -19.76 -2.05
CA ASN A 498 -12.67 -18.98 -2.93
C ASN A 498 -11.89 -17.82 -3.57
N GLN A 499 -11.08 -17.13 -2.79
CA GLN A 499 -10.28 -16.02 -3.30
C GLN A 499 -9.23 -16.47 -4.33
N GLU A 500 -8.57 -17.60 -4.07
CA GLU A 500 -7.64 -18.21 -5.02
C GLU A 500 -8.34 -18.65 -6.31
N LYS A 501 -9.58 -19.15 -6.22
CA LYS A 501 -10.41 -19.46 -7.39
C LYS A 501 -10.74 -18.18 -8.18
N THR A 502 -11.18 -17.12 -7.52
CA THR A 502 -11.47 -15.83 -8.18
C THR A 502 -10.24 -15.29 -8.91
N ILE A 503 -9.05 -15.36 -8.28
CA ILE A 503 -7.79 -14.97 -8.93
C ILE A 503 -7.53 -15.82 -10.18
N ALA A 504 -7.68 -17.14 -10.09
CA ALA A 504 -7.45 -18.04 -11.23
C ALA A 504 -8.43 -17.77 -12.39
N ASP A 505 -9.71 -17.52 -12.07
CA ASP A 505 -10.74 -17.21 -13.07
C ASP A 505 -10.43 -15.87 -13.79
N LEU A 506 -9.99 -14.86 -13.05
CA LEU A 506 -9.57 -13.55 -13.58
C LEU A 506 -8.31 -13.67 -14.45
N GLU A 507 -7.29 -14.39 -13.99
CA GLU A 507 -6.06 -14.63 -14.76
C GLU A 507 -6.35 -15.36 -16.07
N ASN A 508 -7.27 -16.34 -16.03
CA ASN A 508 -7.72 -17.04 -17.23
C ASN A 508 -8.50 -16.13 -18.19
N SER A 509 -9.40 -15.29 -17.67
CA SER A 509 -10.12 -14.29 -18.47
C SER A 509 -9.15 -13.35 -19.19
N LEU A 510 -8.17 -12.82 -18.49
CA LEU A 510 -7.13 -11.95 -19.06
C LEU A 510 -6.29 -12.68 -20.13
N ALA A 511 -5.90 -13.92 -19.87
CA ALA A 511 -5.13 -14.73 -20.81
C ALA A 511 -5.88 -15.00 -22.13
N VAL A 512 -7.22 -15.07 -22.08
CA VAL A 512 -8.07 -15.25 -23.26
C VAL A 512 -8.36 -13.91 -23.95
N ASN A 513 -8.69 -12.87 -23.19
CA ASN A 513 -9.21 -11.61 -23.73
C ASN A 513 -8.10 -10.68 -24.26
N GLU A 514 -6.93 -10.63 -23.62
CA GLU A 514 -5.83 -9.75 -24.07
C GLU A 514 -5.34 -10.07 -25.50
N PRO A 515 -5.13 -11.34 -25.91
CA PRO A 515 -4.78 -11.67 -27.29
C PRO A 515 -5.86 -11.27 -28.31
N ILE A 516 -7.14 -11.45 -27.97
CA ILE A 516 -8.27 -11.09 -28.84
C ILE A 516 -8.32 -9.57 -29.04
N TYR A 517 -8.11 -8.79 -27.98
CA TYR A 517 -8.02 -7.33 -28.07
C TYR A 517 -6.88 -6.88 -29.01
N ASN A 518 -5.70 -7.48 -28.85
CA ASN A 518 -4.55 -7.17 -29.69
C ASN A 518 -4.79 -7.56 -31.16
N ASP A 519 -5.52 -8.65 -31.41
CA ASP A 519 -5.93 -9.05 -32.75
C ASP A 519 -6.86 -8.03 -33.40
N TYR A 520 -7.86 -7.51 -32.66
CA TYR A 520 -8.71 -6.43 -33.17
C TYR A 520 -7.92 -5.16 -33.52
N LEU A 521 -6.96 -4.76 -32.67
CA LEU A 521 -6.09 -3.62 -32.97
C LEU A 521 -5.18 -3.88 -34.18
N ALA A 522 -4.69 -5.11 -34.36
CA ALA A 522 -3.90 -5.50 -35.52
C ALA A 522 -4.73 -5.44 -36.82
N GLN A 523 -5.98 -5.91 -36.78
CA GLN A 523 -6.91 -5.80 -37.91
C GLN A 523 -7.24 -4.33 -38.25
N ILE A 524 -7.43 -3.47 -37.24
CA ILE A 524 -7.62 -2.03 -37.46
C ILE A 524 -6.38 -1.43 -38.12
N LYS A 525 -5.19 -1.76 -37.62
CA LYS A 525 -3.91 -1.28 -38.18
C LYS A 525 -3.74 -1.72 -39.64
N ALA A 526 -4.11 -2.96 -39.97
CA ALA A 526 -4.07 -3.47 -41.33
C ALA A 526 -5.02 -2.70 -42.26
N LEU A 527 -6.26 -2.43 -41.84
CA LEU A 527 -7.22 -1.64 -42.63
C LEU A 527 -6.77 -0.18 -42.85
N VAL A 528 -6.06 0.40 -41.88
CA VAL A 528 -5.44 1.73 -42.02
C VAL A 528 -4.24 1.68 -42.99
N GLY A 529 -3.50 0.57 -43.03
CA GLY A 529 -2.31 0.37 -43.87
C GLY A 529 -2.59 -0.07 -45.32
N ASP A 530 -3.56 -0.97 -45.55
CA ASP A 530 -3.82 -1.66 -46.83
C ASP A 530 -4.64 -0.84 -47.85
N SER A 531 -5.11 0.36 -47.49
CA SER A 531 -5.82 1.27 -48.41
C SER A 531 -4.88 1.97 -49.41
N ALA A 532 -3.86 1.24 -49.92
CA ALA A 532 -2.77 1.75 -50.75
C ALA A 532 -2.63 1.08 -52.12
N GLU A 533 -3.61 0.28 -52.56
CA GLU A 533 -3.70 -0.14 -53.98
C GLU A 533 -4.82 0.57 -54.73
#